data_AF-A0A7X6NZM8-F1
#
_entry.id   AF-A0A7X6NZM8-F1
#
_cell.length_a   1.000
_cell.length_b   1.000
_cell.length_c   1.000
_cell.angle_alpha   90.00
_cell.angle_beta   90.00
_cell.angle_gamma   90.00
#
_symmetry.space_group_name_H-M   'P 1'
#
loop_
_entity.id
_entity.type
_entity.pdbx_description
1 polymer ?
#
loop_
_entity_poly.entity_id
_entity_poly.type
_entity_poly.pdbx_seq_one_letter_code
_entity_poly.pdbx_strand_id
1 'polypeptide(L)'
;MGRHRRLEEIMTMSMRSNSSDLPGRTGLSAVIGALVVAFGAAALFAFSPSLNPLDLLTGRFLEVSVPEVRGMTQQKALVELLGDRLSGDVAFAYDADAPIGTVIRQRPLPDASVKRDSTVEITVSRGPAFVPLPDLVGATRDEAVSRLQSLDLVVEESEVSDETAPANTVISLDPAPGVVVQGGSTVRVVVSKGPEVRYIPDLVGIPLEGGAFFLGRGGLRLGNVTLLDSPDVVKGAIIALSPPPNTQVARDTPVDLTVSNGKPPVAVPNVVGKSQSEATKLLGNAGFVTGEVAEVGTVDDPAAGSVRAQTPAAGTLARPGEIVTITVRRAAPPPTTISETTVPPTTAAPPEAAAPGVGP
;
A
#
# COMPACT_ATOMS: atom_id res chain seq x y z
N MET A 1 1.00 72.17 -5.76
CA MET A 1 0.66 73.38 -4.98
C MET A 1 1.96 74.13 -4.71
N GLY A 2 2.05 75.43 -5.05
CA GLY A 2 3.20 76.33 -4.81
C GLY A 2 4.34 76.20 -5.85
N ARG A 3 4.30 76.80 -7.04
CA ARG A 3 4.25 78.22 -7.45
C ARG A 3 5.56 79.02 -7.24
N HIS A 4 5.86 79.80 -8.30
CA HIS A 4 6.61 81.06 -8.36
C HIS A 4 8.12 80.93 -8.61
N ARG A 5 8.76 81.66 -9.54
CA ARG A 5 8.41 82.86 -10.34
C ARG A 5 9.48 82.96 -11.45
N ARG A 6 9.09 83.19 -12.71
CA ARG A 6 9.02 84.50 -13.43
C ARG A 6 10.37 85.21 -13.60
N LEU A 7 10.75 85.42 -14.87
CA LEU A 7 11.11 86.68 -15.56
C LEU A 7 11.00 86.33 -17.08
N GLU A 8 9.93 86.58 -17.83
CA GLU A 8 9.38 87.85 -18.36
C GLU A 8 10.41 88.92 -18.75
N GLU A 9 10.58 89.11 -20.06
CA GLU A 9 10.45 90.40 -20.79
C GLU A 9 10.36 90.08 -22.31
N ILE A 10 9.23 90.28 -22.99
CA ILE A 10 8.71 91.56 -23.57
C ILE A 10 9.69 92.06 -24.65
N MET A 11 9.37 92.04 -25.94
CA MET A 11 8.68 93.15 -26.63
C MET A 11 8.35 92.73 -28.09
N THR A 12 7.08 92.48 -28.42
CA THR A 12 6.19 93.32 -29.26
C THR A 12 6.76 93.96 -30.53
N MET A 13 6.24 93.45 -31.66
CA MET A 13 5.42 94.18 -32.65
C MET A 13 6.09 95.10 -33.70
N SER A 14 5.78 94.71 -34.95
CA SER A 14 5.31 95.55 -36.07
C SER A 14 6.31 96.21 -37.03
N MET A 15 6.24 95.70 -38.27
CA MET A 15 6.21 96.42 -39.55
C MET A 15 6.95 97.76 -39.68
N ARG A 16 7.97 97.79 -40.55
CA ARG A 16 7.84 98.45 -41.87
C ARG A 16 9.00 98.10 -42.79
N SER A 17 8.62 97.78 -44.02
CA SER A 17 9.39 97.84 -45.27
C SER A 17 10.48 98.93 -45.28
N ASN A 18 11.71 98.57 -45.64
CA ASN A 18 12.40 99.35 -46.66
C ASN A 18 13.33 98.49 -47.51
N SER A 19 13.03 98.50 -48.80
CA SER A 19 13.81 98.01 -49.93
C SER A 19 15.13 98.77 -50.08
N SER A 20 16.22 98.05 -50.29
CA SER A 20 17.35 98.56 -51.09
C SER A 20 18.16 97.39 -51.64
N ASP A 21 17.91 97.13 -52.93
CA ASP A 21 18.93 96.94 -53.95
C ASP A 21 20.00 95.84 -53.80
N LEU A 22 19.80 94.78 -54.59
CA LEU A 22 20.88 94.03 -55.22
C LEU A 22 21.60 94.95 -56.23
N PRO A 23 22.91 94.77 -56.42
CA PRO A 23 23.24 94.06 -57.65
C PRO A 23 24.40 93.08 -57.47
N GLY A 24 24.24 91.91 -58.08
CA GLY A 24 25.36 91.22 -58.70
C GLY A 24 25.75 89.89 -58.06
N ARG A 25 25.50 88.84 -58.85
CA ARG A 25 26.39 87.68 -59.02
C ARG A 25 26.47 86.70 -57.85
N THR A 26 25.36 86.04 -57.55
CA THR A 26 25.36 84.81 -56.74
C THR A 26 24.59 83.66 -57.39
N GLY A 27 24.66 83.57 -58.73
CA GLY A 27 24.34 82.34 -59.45
C GLY A 27 25.47 81.30 -59.40
N LEU A 28 26.68 81.69 -58.98
CA LEU A 28 27.85 80.82 -59.01
C LEU A 28 28.23 80.24 -57.63
N SER A 29 28.00 80.97 -56.52
CA SER A 29 28.37 80.48 -55.17
C SER A 29 27.42 79.40 -54.62
N ALA A 30 26.13 79.46 -54.94
CA ALA A 30 25.19 78.37 -54.65
C ALA A 30 25.50 77.12 -55.50
N VAL A 31 25.93 77.31 -56.76
CA VAL A 31 26.33 76.22 -57.66
C VAL A 31 27.68 75.62 -57.25
N ILE A 32 28.64 76.42 -56.76
CA ILE A 32 29.94 75.94 -56.27
C ILE A 32 29.80 75.22 -54.92
N GLY A 33 28.95 75.72 -54.00
CA GLY A 33 28.63 75.01 -52.76
C GLY A 33 27.97 73.65 -53.02
N ALA A 34 27.02 73.60 -53.97
CA ALA A 34 26.41 72.35 -54.42
C ALA A 34 27.40 71.45 -55.17
N LEU A 35 28.31 72.01 -55.97
CA LEU A 35 29.33 71.26 -56.70
C LEU A 35 30.40 70.67 -55.79
N VAL A 36 30.84 71.34 -54.72
CA VAL A 36 31.84 70.79 -53.79
C VAL A 36 31.27 69.60 -52.99
N VAL A 37 29.99 69.66 -52.61
CA VAL A 37 29.27 68.51 -52.03
C VAL A 37 29.09 67.39 -53.06
N ALA A 38 28.73 67.72 -54.31
CA ALA A 38 28.58 66.74 -55.39
C ALA A 38 29.92 66.10 -55.81
N PHE A 39 31.03 66.85 -55.82
CA PHE A 39 32.36 66.35 -56.16
C PHE A 39 32.98 65.53 -55.02
N GLY A 40 32.70 65.89 -53.76
CA GLY A 40 33.04 65.05 -52.61
C GLY A 40 32.33 63.69 -52.65
N ALA A 41 31.04 63.68 -53.02
CA ALA A 41 30.29 62.45 -53.23
C ALA A 41 30.77 61.64 -54.47
N ALA A 42 31.12 62.31 -55.56
CA ALA A 42 31.66 61.66 -56.78
C ALA A 42 33.08 61.09 -56.59
N ALA A 43 33.93 61.74 -55.79
CA ALA A 43 35.26 61.24 -55.46
C ALA A 43 35.21 60.00 -54.53
N LEU A 44 34.20 59.93 -53.65
CA LEU A 44 33.89 58.70 -52.87
C LEU A 44 33.40 57.55 -53.77
N PHE A 45 32.62 57.86 -54.82
CA PHE A 45 32.17 56.87 -55.82
C PHE A 45 33.31 56.28 -56.64
N ALA A 46 34.38 57.06 -56.88
CA ALA A 46 35.58 56.60 -57.59
C ALA A 46 36.49 55.69 -56.74
N PHE A 47 36.34 55.70 -55.41
CA PHE A 47 37.16 54.87 -54.50
C PHE A 47 36.48 53.55 -54.12
N SER A 48 35.15 53.45 -54.26
CA SER A 48 34.43 52.16 -54.26
C SER A 48 33.01 52.33 -54.85
N PRO A 49 32.66 51.69 -55.98
CA PRO A 49 31.38 51.89 -56.67
C PRO A 49 30.14 51.30 -55.95
N SER A 50 30.26 50.88 -54.69
CA SER A 50 29.18 50.27 -53.89
C SER A 50 28.63 51.16 -52.77
N LEU A 51 29.18 52.36 -52.55
CA LEU A 51 28.73 53.24 -51.47
C LEU A 51 27.64 54.19 -51.97
N ASN A 52 26.40 53.98 -51.51
CA ASN A 52 25.32 54.95 -51.71
C ASN A 52 25.61 56.24 -50.91
N PRO A 53 25.62 57.43 -51.54
CA PRO A 53 25.94 58.69 -50.87
C PRO A 53 24.89 59.09 -49.81
N LEU A 54 23.68 58.54 -49.87
CA LEU A 54 22.66 58.73 -48.85
C LEU A 54 23.00 58.00 -47.54
N ASP A 55 23.65 56.83 -47.61
CA ASP A 55 24.08 56.13 -46.40
C ASP A 55 25.09 56.99 -45.61
N LEU A 56 25.87 57.84 -46.32
CA LEU A 56 26.87 58.79 -45.77
C LEU A 56 26.27 59.87 -44.88
N LEU A 57 25.02 60.20 -45.13
CA LEU A 57 24.26 61.19 -44.37
C LEU A 57 23.43 60.56 -43.25
N THR A 58 23.00 59.31 -43.40
CA THR A 58 22.11 58.62 -42.45
C THR A 58 22.83 57.70 -41.45
N GLY A 59 24.14 57.45 -41.63
CA GLY A 59 24.93 56.61 -40.71
C GLY A 59 24.70 55.11 -40.86
N ARG A 60 24.02 54.66 -41.92
CA ARG A 60 23.56 53.27 -42.10
C ARG A 60 24.67 52.23 -42.31
N PHE A 61 25.87 52.64 -42.71
CA PHE A 61 27.06 51.75 -42.78
C PHE A 61 27.66 51.36 -41.43
N LEU A 62 27.14 51.94 -40.34
CA LEU A 62 27.45 51.46 -39.01
C LEU A 62 26.52 50.33 -38.58
N GLU A 63 25.56 49.92 -39.41
CA GLU A 63 24.64 48.83 -39.07
C GLU A 63 25.08 47.52 -39.72
N VAL A 64 24.97 46.43 -38.95
CA VAL A 64 25.21 45.06 -39.39
C VAL A 64 23.99 44.23 -39.04
N SER A 65 23.69 43.23 -39.87
CA SER A 65 22.62 42.27 -39.62
C SER A 65 23.08 41.25 -38.58
N VAL A 66 22.23 40.95 -37.60
CA VAL A 66 22.53 39.89 -36.61
C VAL A 66 22.37 38.51 -37.26
N PRO A 67 23.41 37.67 -37.28
CA PRO A 67 23.31 36.31 -37.83
C PRO A 67 22.45 35.39 -36.95
N GLU A 68 21.88 34.34 -37.54
CA GLU A 68 21.23 33.25 -36.77
C GLU A 68 22.31 32.35 -36.18
N VAL A 69 22.41 32.36 -34.85
CA VAL A 69 23.34 31.53 -34.08
C VAL A 69 22.64 30.54 -33.16
N ARG A 70 21.30 30.53 -33.07
CA ARG A 70 20.58 29.48 -32.32
C ARG A 70 20.80 28.12 -32.96
N GLY A 71 20.90 27.09 -32.13
CA GLY A 71 21.24 25.74 -32.55
C GLY A 71 22.71 25.53 -32.88
N MET A 72 23.53 26.57 -32.93
CA MET A 72 24.98 26.42 -33.08
C MET A 72 25.66 26.11 -31.74
N THR A 73 26.85 25.53 -31.79
CA THR A 73 27.72 25.44 -30.62
C THR A 73 28.21 26.83 -30.23
N GLN A 74 28.45 27.07 -28.94
CA GLN A 74 28.96 28.35 -28.43
C GLN A 74 30.19 28.84 -29.21
N GLN A 75 31.14 27.94 -29.51
CA GLN A 75 32.35 28.28 -30.26
C GLN A 75 32.03 28.76 -31.68
N LYS A 76 31.14 28.05 -32.39
CA LYS A 76 30.73 28.42 -33.75
C LYS A 76 29.95 29.74 -33.76
N ALA A 77 29.03 29.91 -32.81
CA ALA A 77 28.26 31.14 -32.64
C ALA A 77 29.14 32.37 -32.42
N LEU A 78 30.16 32.26 -31.56
CA LEU A 78 31.07 33.37 -31.29
C LEU A 78 31.93 33.72 -32.51
N VAL A 79 32.36 32.72 -33.29
CA VAL A 79 33.10 32.94 -34.55
C VAL A 79 32.22 33.64 -35.58
N GLU A 80 30.95 33.23 -35.71
CA GLU A 80 29.99 33.83 -36.63
C GLU A 80 29.74 35.31 -36.28
N LEU A 81 29.44 35.60 -35.01
CA LEU A 81 29.25 36.97 -34.52
C LEU A 81 30.50 37.83 -34.75
N LEU A 82 31.69 37.29 -34.47
CA LEU A 82 32.93 38.02 -34.68
C LEU A 82 33.19 38.34 -36.15
N GLY A 83 32.82 37.43 -37.06
CA GLY A 83 32.89 37.63 -38.52
C GLY A 83 32.13 38.88 -38.98
N ASP A 84 30.97 39.13 -38.37
CA ASP A 84 30.10 40.28 -38.64
C ASP A 84 30.43 41.51 -37.78
N ARG A 85 31.56 41.51 -37.06
CA ARG A 85 31.93 42.57 -36.10
C ARG A 85 30.88 42.81 -35.02
N LEU A 86 30.29 41.73 -34.52
CA LEU A 86 29.44 41.71 -33.34
C LEU A 86 30.17 41.00 -32.20
N SER A 87 29.87 41.37 -30.96
CA SER A 87 30.41 40.71 -29.77
C SER A 87 29.36 39.82 -29.14
N GLY A 88 29.69 38.58 -28.78
CA GLY A 88 28.78 37.71 -28.04
C GLY A 88 28.94 37.88 -26.53
N ASP A 89 27.85 38.19 -25.82
CA ASP A 89 27.78 38.06 -24.36
C ASP A 89 27.08 36.75 -24.01
N VAL A 90 27.71 35.94 -23.15
CA VAL A 90 27.29 34.56 -22.92
C VAL A 90 26.60 34.43 -21.58
N ALA A 91 25.29 34.21 -21.62
CA ALA A 91 24.49 33.75 -20.51
C ALA A 91 24.32 32.22 -20.58
N PHE A 92 23.98 31.59 -19.45
CA PHE A 92 23.71 30.17 -19.39
C PHE A 92 22.35 29.89 -18.76
N ALA A 93 21.63 28.90 -19.29
CA ALA A 93 20.40 28.40 -18.70
C ALA A 93 20.31 26.87 -18.85
N TYR A 94 19.53 26.22 -17.98
CA TYR A 94 19.20 24.81 -18.12
C TYR A 94 18.12 24.64 -19.19
N ASP A 95 18.25 23.59 -19.99
CA ASP A 95 17.34 23.26 -21.08
C ASP A 95 17.31 21.73 -21.25
N ALA A 96 16.13 21.14 -21.19
CA ALA A 96 15.97 19.68 -21.25
C ALA A 96 16.09 19.11 -22.67
N ASP A 97 15.85 19.94 -23.69
CA ASP A 97 15.75 19.53 -25.09
C ASP A 97 17.04 19.83 -25.86
N ALA A 98 17.78 20.87 -25.44
CA ALA A 98 18.99 21.31 -26.10
C ALA A 98 20.26 20.70 -25.50
N PRO A 99 21.19 20.16 -26.33
CA PRO A 99 22.48 19.66 -25.87
C PRO A 99 23.31 20.71 -25.15
N ILE A 100 24.17 20.26 -24.23
CA ILE A 100 25.11 21.14 -23.52
C ILE A 100 26.02 21.89 -24.52
N GLY A 101 26.18 23.21 -24.31
CA GLY A 101 27.02 24.06 -25.16
C GLY A 101 26.34 24.59 -26.42
N THR A 102 25.05 24.30 -26.63
CA THR A 102 24.26 24.80 -27.76
C THR A 102 23.58 26.12 -27.41
N VAL A 103 23.57 27.09 -28.33
CA VAL A 103 22.83 28.35 -28.15
C VAL A 103 21.32 28.10 -28.30
N ILE A 104 20.57 28.38 -27.23
CA ILE A 104 19.11 28.18 -27.18
C ILE A 104 18.33 29.48 -27.38
N ARG A 105 18.95 30.61 -27.05
CA ARG A 105 18.34 31.93 -27.20
C ARG A 105 19.39 32.91 -27.67
N GLN A 106 19.00 33.82 -28.54
CA GLN A 106 19.80 34.98 -28.90
C GLN A 106 18.96 36.24 -28.84
N ARG A 107 19.58 37.35 -28.43
CA ARG A 107 19.01 38.68 -28.50
C ARG A 107 20.09 39.69 -28.89
N PRO A 108 19.87 40.54 -29.91
CA PRO A 108 18.67 40.65 -30.74
C PRO A 108 18.36 39.40 -31.60
N LEU A 109 17.13 39.32 -32.10
CA LEU A 109 16.71 38.21 -32.97
C LEU A 109 17.51 38.23 -34.30
N PRO A 110 17.59 37.10 -35.00
CA PRO A 110 18.23 37.03 -36.32
C PRO A 110 17.67 38.09 -37.27
N ASP A 111 18.52 38.55 -38.19
CA ASP A 111 18.24 39.57 -39.20
C ASP A 111 17.94 40.99 -38.65
N ALA A 112 18.02 41.18 -37.33
CA ALA A 112 17.91 42.51 -36.74
C ALA A 112 19.10 43.38 -37.16
N SER A 113 18.83 44.63 -37.56
CA SER A 113 19.89 45.60 -37.83
C SER A 113 20.35 46.26 -36.54
N VAL A 114 21.62 46.07 -36.19
CA VAL A 114 22.25 46.59 -34.98
C VAL A 114 23.49 47.38 -35.34
N LYS A 115 23.94 48.27 -34.45
CA LYS A 115 25.21 48.95 -34.66
C LYS A 115 26.37 47.95 -34.67
N ARG A 116 27.40 48.25 -35.45
CA ARG A 116 28.68 47.57 -35.44
C ARG A 116 29.27 47.59 -34.03
N ASP A 117 29.97 46.53 -33.68
CA ASP A 117 30.56 46.31 -32.36
C ASP A 117 29.52 46.23 -31.23
N SER A 118 28.23 46.07 -31.58
CA SER A 118 27.18 45.81 -30.60
C SER A 118 27.26 44.40 -30.04
N THR A 119 26.67 44.24 -28.86
CA THR A 119 26.64 42.98 -28.12
C THR A 119 25.37 42.22 -28.43
N VAL A 120 25.52 40.95 -28.79
CA VAL A 120 24.44 39.97 -28.90
C VAL A 120 24.50 39.07 -27.67
N GLU A 121 23.47 39.13 -26.83
CA GLU A 121 23.29 38.21 -25.71
C GLU A 121 22.89 36.85 -26.26
N ILE A 122 23.74 35.85 -26.06
CA ILE A 122 23.44 34.45 -26.36
C ILE A 122 23.26 33.68 -25.06
N THR A 123 22.17 32.93 -24.95
CA THR A 123 21.95 31.98 -23.86
C THR A 123 22.34 30.60 -24.34
N VAL A 124 23.29 29.98 -23.65
CA VAL A 124 23.82 28.64 -23.96
C VAL A 124 23.22 27.61 -22.99
N SER A 125 22.80 26.47 -23.53
CA SER A 125 22.28 25.34 -22.75
C SER A 125 23.36 24.73 -21.86
N ARG A 126 23.01 24.50 -20.60
CA ARG A 126 23.76 23.66 -19.65
C ARG A 126 23.31 22.19 -19.68
N GLY A 127 22.39 21.85 -20.58
CA GLY A 127 21.65 20.59 -20.56
C GLY A 127 20.54 20.59 -19.50
N PRO A 128 19.94 19.41 -19.22
CA PRO A 128 18.89 19.29 -18.23
C PRO A 128 19.38 19.62 -16.82
N ALA A 129 18.50 20.20 -16.00
CA ALA A 129 18.76 20.38 -14.59
C ALA A 129 18.69 19.03 -13.87
N PHE A 130 19.63 18.78 -12.95
CA PHE A 130 19.66 17.57 -12.15
C PHE A 130 19.61 17.94 -10.67
N VAL A 131 18.75 17.24 -9.92
CA VAL A 131 18.56 17.45 -8.48
C VAL A 131 18.75 16.13 -7.73
N PRO A 132 19.49 16.11 -6.61
CA PRO A 132 19.60 14.92 -5.78
C PRO A 132 18.27 14.67 -5.07
N LEU A 133 17.79 13.43 -5.11
CA LEU A 133 16.56 13.05 -4.43
C LEU A 133 16.80 12.97 -2.91
N PRO A 134 16.09 13.76 -2.09
CA PRO A 134 16.24 13.70 -0.63
C PRO A 134 15.71 12.38 -0.08
N ASP A 135 16.21 11.98 1.09
CA ASP A 135 15.61 10.90 1.85
C ASP A 135 14.37 11.40 2.57
N LEU A 136 13.22 10.85 2.17
CA LEU A 136 11.91 11.15 2.73
C LEU A 136 11.25 9.90 3.31
N VAL A 137 11.99 8.80 3.48
CA VAL A 137 11.47 7.60 4.12
C VAL A 137 11.16 7.92 5.59
N GLY A 138 9.95 7.56 6.04
CA GLY A 138 9.46 7.91 7.37
C GLY A 138 8.85 9.31 7.49
N ALA A 139 8.96 10.16 6.46
CA ALA A 139 8.27 11.45 6.43
C ALA A 139 6.75 11.26 6.28
N THR A 140 5.98 12.30 6.60
CA THR A 140 4.55 12.32 6.30
C THR A 140 4.32 12.48 4.80
N ARG A 141 3.19 11.97 4.30
CA ARG A 141 2.76 12.16 2.91
C ARG A 141 2.87 13.63 2.46
N ASP A 142 2.31 14.54 3.24
CA ASP A 142 2.25 15.96 2.90
C ASP A 142 3.63 16.62 2.88
N GLU A 143 4.51 16.24 3.82
CA GLU A 143 5.89 16.71 3.84
C GLU A 143 6.66 16.21 2.61
N ALA A 144 6.53 14.93 2.27
CA ALA A 144 7.22 14.35 1.14
C ALA A 144 6.79 15.00 -0.19
N VAL A 145 5.47 15.17 -0.39
CA VAL A 145 4.93 15.85 -1.58
C VAL A 145 5.45 17.28 -1.67
N SER A 146 5.40 18.03 -0.56
CA SER A 146 5.87 19.43 -0.53
C SER A 146 7.36 19.55 -0.83
N ARG A 147 8.17 18.64 -0.29
CA ARG A 147 9.62 18.60 -0.53
C ARG A 147 9.94 18.27 -1.99
N LEU A 148 9.28 17.28 -2.58
CA LEU A 148 9.51 16.91 -3.99
C LEU A 148 9.06 18.02 -4.95
N GLN A 149 7.91 18.65 -4.70
CA GLN A 149 7.43 19.77 -5.49
C GLN A 149 8.37 20.98 -5.43
N SER A 150 9.02 21.23 -4.27
CA SER A 150 10.01 22.31 -4.15
C SER A 150 11.29 22.10 -4.97
N LEU A 151 11.50 20.88 -5.48
CA LEU A 151 12.61 20.51 -6.37
C LEU A 151 12.18 20.44 -7.84
N ASP A 152 11.01 20.99 -8.17
CA ASP A 152 10.38 20.90 -9.50
C ASP A 152 10.19 19.45 -9.98
N LEU A 153 9.97 18.50 -9.07
CA LEU A 153 9.70 17.09 -9.40
C LEU A 153 8.19 16.80 -9.42
N VAL A 154 7.78 15.89 -10.31
CA VAL A 154 6.40 15.42 -10.41
C VAL A 154 6.22 14.24 -9.45
N VAL A 155 5.15 14.25 -8.66
CA VAL A 155 4.89 13.20 -7.67
C VAL A 155 3.81 12.26 -8.18
N GLU A 156 4.10 10.96 -8.22
CA GLU A 156 3.11 9.90 -8.41
C GLU A 156 2.93 9.17 -7.09
N GLU A 157 1.71 9.09 -6.57
CA GLU A 157 1.45 8.48 -5.28
C GLU A 157 0.89 7.06 -5.43
N SER A 158 1.37 6.15 -4.59
CA SER A 158 0.84 4.79 -4.47
C SER A 158 0.73 4.41 -3.00
N GLU A 159 -0.29 3.64 -2.64
CA GLU A 159 -0.57 3.34 -1.24
C GLU A 159 -0.64 1.84 -1.00
N VAL A 160 0.13 1.35 -0.03
CA VAL A 160 0.21 -0.06 0.36
C VAL A 160 -0.03 -0.22 1.85
N SER A 161 -0.61 -1.35 2.26
CA SER A 161 -0.72 -1.69 3.68
C SER A 161 0.65 -2.12 4.21
N ASP A 162 1.01 -1.64 5.39
CA ASP A 162 2.26 -2.00 6.06
C ASP A 162 2.01 -2.24 7.55
N GLU A 163 2.43 -3.39 8.05
CA GLU A 163 2.17 -3.79 9.45
C GLU A 163 3.03 -3.02 10.46
N THR A 164 4.06 -2.29 10.00
CA THR A 164 5.05 -1.59 10.83
C THR A 164 4.98 -0.08 10.71
N ALA A 165 4.75 0.43 9.49
CA ALA A 165 4.69 1.86 9.21
C ALA A 165 3.29 2.41 9.52
N PRO A 166 3.19 3.51 10.30
CA PRO A 166 1.92 4.19 10.54
C PRO A 166 1.24 4.64 9.25
N ALA A 167 -0.08 4.83 9.29
CA ALA A 167 -0.82 5.37 8.16
C ALA A 167 -0.32 6.79 7.79
N ASN A 168 -0.30 7.09 6.49
CA ASN A 168 0.18 8.35 5.89
C ASN A 168 1.69 8.60 6.03
N THR A 169 2.48 7.56 6.29
CA THR A 169 3.94 7.62 6.34
C THR A 169 4.54 7.07 5.04
N VAL A 170 5.56 7.73 4.51
CA VAL A 170 6.29 7.24 3.32
C VAL A 170 7.12 6.02 3.68
N ILE A 171 6.92 4.93 2.94
CA ILE A 171 7.64 3.66 3.08
C ILE A 171 8.86 3.64 2.15
N SER A 172 8.67 4.09 0.91
CA SER A 172 9.74 4.08 -0.09
C SER A 172 9.49 5.11 -1.18
N LEU A 173 10.58 5.42 -1.89
CA LEU A 173 10.59 6.25 -3.08
C LEU A 173 11.16 5.42 -4.25
N ASP A 174 10.63 5.66 -5.44
CA ASP A 174 11.20 5.16 -6.70
C ASP A 174 11.28 6.33 -7.70
N PRO A 175 12.49 6.80 -8.08
CA PRO A 175 13.81 6.26 -7.76
C PRO A 175 14.19 6.31 -6.27
N ALA A 176 15.18 5.50 -5.87
CA ALA A 176 15.63 5.43 -4.47
C ALA A 176 16.24 6.76 -3.98
N PRO A 177 16.16 7.06 -2.66
CA PRO A 177 16.82 8.23 -2.07
C PRO A 177 18.30 8.35 -2.43
N GLY A 178 18.78 9.58 -2.62
CA GLY A 178 20.16 9.88 -2.99
C GLY A 178 20.49 9.74 -4.48
N VAL A 179 19.58 9.18 -5.29
CA VAL A 179 19.70 9.17 -6.76
C VAL A 179 19.55 10.60 -7.29
N VAL A 180 20.41 10.97 -8.22
CA VAL A 180 20.31 12.25 -8.93
C VAL A 180 19.33 12.07 -10.09
N VAL A 181 18.24 12.84 -10.06
CA VAL A 181 17.17 12.79 -11.06
C VAL A 181 17.10 14.09 -11.85
N GLN A 182 16.57 14.02 -13.07
CA GLN A 182 16.34 15.21 -13.88
C GLN A 182 15.18 16.03 -13.30
N GLY A 183 15.31 17.35 -13.25
CA GLY A 183 14.21 18.25 -12.88
C GLY A 183 13.00 18.03 -13.80
N GLY A 184 11.79 18.02 -13.23
CA GLY A 184 10.56 17.68 -13.94
C GLY A 184 10.29 16.17 -14.09
N SER A 185 11.22 15.30 -13.65
CA SER A 185 10.98 13.85 -13.65
C SER A 185 9.92 13.43 -12.63
N THR A 186 9.32 12.25 -12.85
CA THR A 186 8.33 11.67 -11.94
C THR A 186 9.00 10.80 -10.88
N VAL A 187 8.65 11.02 -9.62
CA VAL A 187 9.04 10.21 -8.47
C VAL A 187 7.79 9.54 -7.92
N ARG A 188 7.81 8.21 -7.86
CA ARG A 188 6.77 7.42 -7.21
C ARG A 188 7.02 7.43 -5.70
N VAL A 189 6.04 7.86 -4.94
CA VAL A 189 6.02 7.84 -3.48
C VAL A 189 5.10 6.70 -3.04
N VAL A 190 5.65 5.76 -2.28
CA VAL A 190 4.87 4.67 -1.69
C VAL A 190 4.53 5.05 -0.26
N VAL A 191 3.24 5.20 0.03
CA VAL A 191 2.71 5.63 1.33
C VAL A 191 2.03 4.45 2.03
N SER A 192 2.22 4.36 3.34
CA SER A 192 1.57 3.36 4.19
C SER A 192 0.10 3.71 4.42
N LYS A 193 -0.78 2.72 4.26
CA LYS A 193 -2.17 2.75 4.75
C LYS A 193 -2.29 2.38 6.22
N GLY A 194 -1.18 2.06 6.87
CA GLY A 194 -1.13 1.41 8.17
C GLY A 194 -1.32 -0.11 8.07
N PRO A 195 -1.39 -0.80 9.22
CA PRO A 195 -1.59 -2.24 9.27
C PRO A 195 -2.89 -2.67 8.59
N GLU A 196 -2.88 -3.84 7.94
CA GLU A 196 -4.08 -4.35 7.30
C GLU A 196 -5.16 -4.68 8.34
N VAL A 197 -6.33 -4.09 8.18
CA VAL A 197 -7.45 -4.29 9.10
C VAL A 197 -8.04 -5.69 8.89
N ARG A 198 -8.17 -6.45 9.98
CA ARG A 198 -8.78 -7.78 10.00
C ARG A 198 -10.05 -7.75 10.85
N TYR A 199 -10.98 -8.64 10.54
CA TYR A 199 -12.24 -8.74 11.25
C TYR A 199 -12.33 -10.09 11.95
N ILE A 200 -12.85 -10.07 13.18
CA ILE A 200 -13.14 -11.32 13.88
C ILE A 200 -14.34 -12.00 13.19
N PRO A 201 -14.18 -13.24 12.69
CA PRO A 201 -15.30 -13.98 12.11
C PRO A 201 -16.33 -14.34 13.18
N ASP A 202 -17.59 -14.50 12.75
CA ASP A 202 -18.59 -15.09 13.63
C ASP A 202 -18.40 -16.61 13.71
N LEU A 203 -18.04 -17.09 14.90
CA LEU A 203 -17.79 -18.50 15.16
C LEU A 203 -18.78 -19.11 16.16
N VAL A 204 -19.83 -18.37 16.55
CA VAL A 204 -20.80 -18.87 17.53
C VAL A 204 -21.53 -20.09 16.96
N GLY A 205 -21.61 -21.15 17.78
CA GLY A 205 -22.21 -22.43 17.40
C GLY A 205 -21.30 -23.37 16.59
N ILE A 206 -20.12 -22.91 16.15
CA ILE A 206 -19.14 -23.74 15.43
C ILE A 206 -18.31 -24.55 16.46
N PRO A 207 -17.91 -25.81 16.14
CA PRO A 207 -16.96 -26.56 16.97
C PRO A 207 -15.61 -25.85 17.14
N LEU A 208 -14.95 -26.04 18.29
CA LEU A 208 -13.65 -25.43 18.61
C LEU A 208 -12.61 -25.60 17.50
N GLU A 209 -12.48 -26.81 16.95
CA GLU A 209 -11.49 -27.12 15.91
C GLU A 209 -11.76 -26.34 14.63
N GLY A 210 -13.04 -26.20 14.24
CA GLY A 210 -13.46 -25.40 13.11
C GLY A 210 -13.24 -23.92 13.36
N GLY A 211 -13.56 -23.44 14.56
CA GLY A 211 -13.33 -22.06 14.96
C GLY A 211 -11.85 -21.67 14.90
N ALA A 212 -10.97 -22.51 15.45
CA ALA A 212 -9.52 -22.30 15.39
C ALA A 212 -8.99 -22.20 13.95
N PHE A 213 -9.52 -23.02 13.04
CA PHE A 213 -9.18 -22.95 11.61
C PHE A 213 -9.62 -21.62 10.97
N PHE A 214 -10.84 -21.15 11.25
CA PHE A 214 -11.32 -19.87 10.71
C PHE A 214 -10.55 -18.67 11.26
N LEU A 215 -10.15 -18.70 12.54
CA LEU A 215 -9.26 -17.68 13.12
C LEU A 215 -7.92 -17.64 12.37
N GLY A 216 -7.28 -18.79 12.17
CA GLY A 216 -6.00 -18.87 11.45
C GLY A 216 -6.10 -18.36 10.00
N ARG A 217 -7.18 -18.70 9.29
CA ARG A 217 -7.42 -18.20 7.93
C ARG A 217 -7.63 -16.67 7.90
N GLY A 218 -8.20 -16.11 8.96
CA GLY A 218 -8.35 -14.66 9.13
C GLY A 218 -7.06 -13.93 9.56
N GLY A 219 -5.94 -14.64 9.71
CA GLY A 219 -4.70 -14.07 10.23
C GLY A 219 -4.76 -13.72 11.71
N LEU A 220 -5.64 -14.40 12.47
CA LEU A 220 -5.84 -14.26 13.91
C LEU A 220 -5.26 -15.47 14.64
N ARG A 221 -4.98 -15.32 15.93
CA ARG A 221 -4.47 -16.42 16.76
C ARG A 221 -5.53 -16.89 17.72
N LEU A 222 -5.52 -18.20 18.01
CA LEU A 222 -6.30 -18.75 19.10
C LEU A 222 -5.71 -18.25 20.43
N GLY A 223 -6.54 -17.59 21.23
CA GLY A 223 -6.21 -17.16 22.58
C GLY A 223 -6.51 -18.24 23.61
N ASN A 224 -7.01 -17.83 24.77
CA ASN A 224 -7.41 -18.73 25.83
C ASN A 224 -8.75 -19.40 25.51
N VAL A 225 -8.88 -20.68 25.88
CA VAL A 225 -10.13 -21.44 25.74
C VAL A 225 -10.72 -21.66 27.12
N THR A 226 -11.89 -21.08 27.36
CA THR A 226 -12.63 -21.21 28.62
C THR A 226 -13.82 -22.14 28.42
N LEU A 227 -14.02 -23.07 29.35
CA LEU A 227 -15.16 -23.98 29.32
C LEU A 227 -16.30 -23.42 30.19
N LEU A 228 -17.49 -23.32 29.62
CA LEU A 228 -18.69 -22.87 30.32
C LEU A 228 -19.80 -23.91 30.18
N ASP A 229 -20.43 -24.27 31.29
CA ASP A 229 -21.59 -25.15 31.28
C ASP A 229 -22.78 -24.43 30.64
N SER A 230 -23.43 -25.07 29.66
CA SER A 230 -24.56 -24.50 28.94
C SER A 230 -25.62 -25.58 28.69
N PRO A 231 -26.89 -25.35 29.08
CA PRO A 231 -27.96 -26.31 28.84
C PRO A 231 -28.40 -26.38 27.38
N ASP A 232 -28.20 -25.30 26.63
CA ASP A 232 -28.74 -25.10 25.28
C ASP A 232 -27.71 -25.32 24.16
N VAL A 233 -26.41 -25.25 24.48
CA VAL A 233 -25.33 -25.35 23.50
C VAL A 233 -24.66 -26.72 23.59
N VAL A 234 -24.53 -27.41 22.45
CA VAL A 234 -23.88 -28.72 22.34
C VAL A 234 -22.43 -28.64 22.84
N LYS A 235 -21.99 -29.67 23.57
CA LYS A 235 -20.62 -29.78 24.08
C LYS A 235 -19.61 -29.62 22.94
N GLY A 236 -18.62 -28.76 23.14
CA GLY A 236 -17.55 -28.47 22.16
C GLY A 236 -17.85 -27.35 21.18
N ALA A 237 -19.07 -26.81 21.15
CA ALA A 237 -19.39 -25.64 20.32
C ALA A 237 -19.04 -24.32 21.04
N ILE A 238 -18.60 -23.33 20.27
CA ILE A 238 -18.25 -22.00 20.76
C ILE A 238 -19.53 -21.23 21.14
N ILE A 239 -19.54 -20.69 22.35
CA ILE A 239 -20.61 -19.85 22.91
C ILE A 239 -20.33 -18.37 22.65
N ALA A 240 -19.09 -17.95 22.88
CA ALA A 240 -18.70 -16.55 22.81
C ALA A 240 -17.23 -16.40 22.41
N LEU A 241 -16.91 -15.21 21.93
CA LEU A 241 -15.57 -14.79 21.53
C LEU A 241 -15.24 -13.48 22.23
N SER A 242 -13.97 -13.29 22.57
CA SER A 242 -13.43 -12.02 23.02
C SER A 242 -12.13 -11.71 22.26
N PRO A 243 -12.08 -10.64 21.45
CA PRO A 243 -13.14 -9.66 21.18
C PRO A 243 -14.34 -10.24 20.37
N PRO A 244 -15.51 -9.57 20.35
CA PRO A 244 -16.72 -10.12 19.71
C PRO A 244 -16.62 -10.12 18.17
N PRO A 245 -17.48 -10.89 17.47
CA PRO A 245 -17.53 -10.92 16.01
C PRO A 245 -17.64 -9.53 15.36
N ASN A 246 -17.08 -9.39 14.17
CA ASN A 246 -17.00 -8.16 13.38
C ASN A 246 -16.19 -7.02 14.00
N THR A 247 -15.47 -7.26 15.10
CA THR A 247 -14.52 -6.29 15.66
C THR A 247 -13.29 -6.18 14.76
N GLN A 248 -12.84 -4.96 14.51
CA GLN A 248 -11.59 -4.68 13.80
C GLN A 248 -10.39 -4.92 14.72
N VAL A 249 -9.43 -5.71 14.24
CA VAL A 249 -8.23 -6.08 14.99
C VAL A 249 -7.01 -6.14 14.08
N ALA A 250 -5.83 -6.05 14.68
CA ALA A 250 -4.56 -6.20 13.98
C ALA A 250 -4.25 -7.68 13.66
N ARG A 251 -3.22 -7.91 12.85
CA ARG A 251 -2.68 -9.24 12.60
C ARG A 251 -2.33 -9.94 13.90
N ASP A 252 -2.47 -11.25 13.90
CA ASP A 252 -2.01 -12.13 14.98
C ASP A 252 -2.68 -11.84 16.35
N THR A 253 -3.74 -11.03 16.37
CA THR A 253 -4.48 -10.73 17.60
C THR A 253 -5.04 -12.03 18.18
N PRO A 254 -4.78 -12.33 19.46
CA PRO A 254 -5.35 -13.49 20.12
C PRO A 254 -6.85 -13.27 20.33
N VAL A 255 -7.66 -14.27 19.95
CA VAL A 255 -9.10 -14.30 20.18
C VAL A 255 -9.40 -15.40 21.19
N ASP A 256 -9.88 -15.01 22.36
CA ASP A 256 -10.30 -15.94 23.40
C ASP A 256 -11.65 -16.54 23.04
N LEU A 257 -11.81 -17.84 23.27
CA LEU A 257 -13.03 -18.57 22.98
C LEU A 257 -13.63 -19.11 24.28
N THR A 258 -14.94 -18.93 24.43
CA THR A 258 -15.73 -19.64 25.43
C THR A 258 -16.46 -20.78 24.75
N VAL A 259 -16.21 -22.00 25.19
CA VAL A 259 -16.72 -23.24 24.59
C VAL A 259 -17.67 -23.92 25.56
N SER A 260 -18.74 -24.49 25.03
CA SER A 260 -19.70 -25.25 25.84
C SER A 260 -19.08 -26.53 26.38
N ASN A 261 -19.15 -26.70 27.70
CA ASN A 261 -18.83 -27.96 28.36
C ASN A 261 -20.04 -28.91 28.43
N GLY A 262 -21.14 -28.55 27.77
CA GLY A 262 -22.42 -29.27 27.78
C GLY A 262 -23.29 -28.91 28.98
N LYS A 263 -24.36 -29.69 29.17
CA LYS A 263 -25.36 -29.49 30.23
C LYS A 263 -24.70 -29.48 31.63
N PRO A 264 -25.19 -28.64 32.55
CA PRO A 264 -24.64 -28.57 33.91
C PRO A 264 -24.74 -29.93 34.62
N PRO A 265 -23.79 -30.27 35.51
CA PRO A 265 -23.85 -31.49 36.31
C PRO A 265 -25.11 -31.56 37.17
N VAL A 266 -25.70 -32.74 37.26
CA VAL A 266 -26.88 -33.02 38.09
C VAL A 266 -26.51 -34.10 39.12
N ALA A 267 -27.11 -34.04 40.31
CA ALA A 267 -26.88 -35.05 41.33
C ALA A 267 -27.46 -36.41 40.90
N VAL A 268 -26.65 -37.47 40.99
CA VAL A 268 -27.09 -38.84 40.70
C VAL A 268 -28.16 -39.27 41.72
N PRO A 269 -29.38 -39.64 41.27
CA PRO A 269 -30.43 -40.14 42.13
C PRO A 269 -30.01 -41.40 42.90
N ASN A 270 -30.55 -41.55 44.11
CA ASN A 270 -30.41 -42.82 44.85
C ASN A 270 -31.40 -43.85 44.31
N VAL A 271 -30.87 -44.92 43.71
CA VAL A 271 -31.64 -46.05 43.19
C VAL A 271 -31.37 -47.36 43.95
N VAL A 272 -30.50 -47.34 44.96
CA VAL A 272 -30.22 -48.52 45.80
C VAL A 272 -31.49 -48.97 46.51
N GLY A 273 -31.79 -50.27 46.44
CA GLY A 273 -33.00 -50.88 47.00
C GLY A 273 -34.25 -50.76 46.14
N LYS A 274 -34.23 -50.02 45.02
CA LYS A 274 -35.34 -49.95 44.06
C LYS A 274 -35.31 -51.13 43.10
N SER A 275 -36.44 -51.38 42.43
CA SER A 275 -36.51 -52.31 41.31
C SER A 275 -35.65 -51.80 40.14
N GLN A 276 -35.07 -52.70 39.35
CA GLN A 276 -34.31 -52.36 38.14
C GLN A 276 -35.10 -51.42 37.22
N SER A 277 -36.39 -51.70 37.01
CA SER A 277 -37.26 -50.86 36.14
C SER A 277 -37.44 -49.44 36.69
N GLU A 278 -37.64 -49.29 38.00
CA GLU A 278 -37.75 -47.96 38.64
C GLU A 278 -36.41 -47.22 38.62
N ALA A 279 -35.30 -47.93 38.85
CA ALA A 279 -33.96 -47.36 38.81
C ALA A 279 -33.65 -46.80 37.42
N THR A 280 -33.92 -47.57 36.36
CA THR A 280 -33.72 -47.13 34.97
C THR A 280 -34.58 -45.91 34.64
N LYS A 281 -35.83 -45.86 35.09
CA LYS A 281 -36.71 -44.70 34.88
C LYS A 281 -36.20 -43.46 35.61
N LEU A 282 -35.80 -43.58 36.88
CA LEU A 282 -35.29 -42.46 37.67
C LEU A 282 -33.99 -41.90 37.10
N LEU A 283 -33.06 -42.78 36.72
CA LEU A 283 -31.79 -42.37 36.11
C LEU A 283 -32.01 -41.76 34.72
N GLY A 284 -32.90 -42.35 33.90
CA GLY A 284 -33.26 -41.79 32.59
C GLY A 284 -33.94 -40.42 32.68
N ASN A 285 -34.86 -40.22 33.64
CA ASN A 285 -35.50 -38.93 33.89
C ASN A 285 -34.49 -37.85 34.34
N ALA A 286 -33.45 -38.26 35.06
CA ALA A 286 -32.34 -37.38 35.45
C ALA A 286 -31.31 -37.17 34.32
N GLY A 287 -31.51 -37.79 33.15
CA GLY A 287 -30.67 -37.62 31.97
C GLY A 287 -29.42 -38.52 31.94
N PHE A 288 -29.35 -39.56 32.78
CA PHE A 288 -28.25 -40.51 32.81
C PHE A 288 -28.52 -41.74 31.93
N VAL A 289 -27.45 -42.32 31.39
CA VAL A 289 -27.51 -43.61 30.69
C VAL A 289 -27.31 -44.72 31.70
N THR A 290 -28.18 -45.73 31.72
CA THR A 290 -28.06 -46.83 32.70
C THR A 290 -27.18 -47.94 32.16
N GLY A 291 -26.08 -48.24 32.84
CA GLY A 291 -25.31 -49.47 32.68
C GLY A 291 -25.79 -50.52 33.67
N GLU A 292 -25.78 -51.80 33.30
CA GLU A 292 -26.23 -52.89 34.18
C GLU A 292 -25.15 -53.95 34.35
N VAL A 293 -24.93 -54.36 35.59
CA VAL A 293 -24.13 -55.54 35.94
C VAL A 293 -24.99 -56.44 36.81
N ALA A 294 -25.10 -57.71 36.44
CA ALA A 294 -25.82 -58.70 37.25
C ALA A 294 -24.88 -59.33 38.28
N GLU A 295 -25.29 -59.35 39.53
CA GLU A 295 -24.63 -60.08 40.62
C GLU A 295 -25.48 -61.30 40.99
N VAL A 296 -24.94 -62.49 40.79
CA VAL A 296 -25.68 -63.75 41.02
C VAL A 296 -25.61 -64.12 42.50
N GLY A 297 -26.76 -64.15 43.16
CA GLY A 297 -26.96 -64.55 44.54
C GLY A 297 -27.39 -66.02 44.69
N THR A 298 -28.15 -66.33 45.74
CA THR A 298 -28.72 -67.67 45.96
C THR A 298 -29.95 -67.92 45.08
N VAL A 299 -30.37 -69.20 44.96
CA VAL A 299 -31.53 -69.61 44.13
C VAL A 299 -32.83 -68.94 44.60
N ASP A 300 -32.99 -68.72 45.91
CA ASP A 300 -34.19 -68.11 46.52
C ASP A 300 -33.92 -66.70 47.09
N ASP A 301 -33.21 -65.84 46.35
CA ASP A 301 -32.97 -64.46 46.82
C ASP A 301 -34.27 -63.61 46.76
N PRO A 302 -34.88 -63.22 47.91
CA PRO A 302 -36.10 -62.40 47.93
C PRO A 302 -35.88 -60.99 47.40
N ALA A 303 -34.62 -60.56 47.26
CA ALA A 303 -34.25 -59.27 46.71
C ALA A 303 -33.77 -59.36 45.26
N ALA A 304 -33.96 -60.50 44.58
CA ALA A 304 -33.71 -60.63 43.15
C ALA A 304 -34.51 -59.58 42.36
N GLY A 305 -33.84 -58.91 41.42
CA GLY A 305 -34.41 -57.79 40.63
C GLY A 305 -34.30 -56.41 41.28
N SER A 306 -33.75 -56.31 42.51
CA SER A 306 -33.43 -55.04 43.17
C SER A 306 -31.99 -54.59 42.94
N VAL A 307 -31.77 -53.27 42.93
CA VAL A 307 -30.43 -52.67 42.83
C VAL A 307 -29.71 -52.80 44.17
N ARG A 308 -28.57 -53.52 44.17
CA ARG A 308 -27.69 -53.69 45.32
C ARG A 308 -26.75 -52.51 45.50
N ALA A 309 -26.18 -52.03 44.40
CA ALA A 309 -25.20 -50.97 44.38
C ALA A 309 -25.35 -50.13 43.11
N GLN A 310 -24.86 -48.90 43.17
CA GLN A 310 -24.77 -48.00 42.03
C GLN A 310 -23.41 -47.31 42.01
N THR A 311 -22.90 -47.04 40.81
CA THR A 311 -21.68 -46.29 40.58
C THR A 311 -21.91 -45.32 39.42
N PRO A 312 -21.77 -44.00 39.60
CA PRO A 312 -21.38 -43.28 40.83
C PRO A 312 -22.38 -43.37 42.00
N ALA A 313 -21.90 -43.08 43.22
CA ALA A 313 -22.72 -43.09 44.43
C ALA A 313 -23.81 -42.00 44.39
N ALA A 314 -24.91 -42.21 45.11
CA ALA A 314 -25.99 -41.25 45.20
C ALA A 314 -25.50 -39.87 45.68
N GLY A 315 -26.01 -38.80 45.07
CA GLY A 315 -25.61 -37.42 45.36
C GLY A 315 -24.31 -36.97 44.69
N THR A 316 -23.57 -37.86 44.02
CA THR A 316 -22.42 -37.47 43.19
C THR A 316 -22.89 -36.59 42.04
N LEU A 317 -22.18 -35.50 41.75
CA LEU A 317 -22.47 -34.66 40.59
C LEU A 317 -21.92 -35.33 39.33
N ALA A 318 -22.82 -35.74 38.43
CA ALA A 318 -22.49 -36.36 37.16
C ALA A 318 -23.16 -35.56 36.03
N ARG A 319 -22.56 -35.56 34.84
CA ARG A 319 -23.12 -34.82 33.70
C ARG A 319 -24.22 -35.64 33.01
N PRO A 320 -25.31 -35.00 32.55
CA PRO A 320 -26.29 -35.68 31.71
C PRO A 320 -25.64 -36.36 30.49
N GLY A 321 -25.99 -37.62 30.23
CA GLY A 321 -25.37 -38.48 29.23
C GLY A 321 -24.28 -39.41 29.76
N GLU A 322 -23.79 -39.21 30.99
CA GLU A 322 -22.87 -40.15 31.65
C GLU A 322 -23.56 -41.46 32.05
N ILE A 323 -22.76 -42.53 32.14
CA ILE A 323 -23.25 -43.85 32.47
C ILE A 323 -23.26 -44.04 33.99
N VAL A 324 -24.43 -44.36 34.54
CA VAL A 324 -24.58 -44.83 35.92
C VAL A 324 -24.77 -46.34 35.88
N THR A 325 -23.79 -47.07 36.40
CA THR A 325 -23.83 -48.53 36.47
C THR A 325 -24.57 -48.97 37.71
N ILE A 326 -25.62 -49.78 37.53
CA ILE A 326 -26.35 -50.43 38.63
C ILE A 326 -25.95 -51.91 38.72
N THR A 327 -25.70 -52.37 39.93
CA THR A 327 -25.52 -53.78 40.24
C THR A 327 -26.86 -54.35 40.66
N VAL A 328 -27.45 -55.23 39.85
CA VAL A 328 -28.75 -55.84 40.12
C VAL A 328 -28.55 -57.26 40.65
N ARG A 329 -29.26 -57.61 41.73
CA ARG A 329 -29.24 -58.98 42.24
C ARG A 329 -30.01 -59.91 41.29
N ARG A 330 -29.40 -61.03 40.94
CA ARG A 330 -30.00 -62.09 40.14
C ARG A 330 -30.02 -63.39 40.94
N ALA A 331 -31.15 -64.09 40.95
CA ALA A 331 -31.21 -65.43 41.54
C ALA A 331 -30.28 -66.40 40.80
N ALA A 332 -29.60 -67.29 41.51
CA ALA A 332 -28.84 -68.37 40.88
C ALA A 332 -29.79 -69.31 40.12
N PRO A 333 -29.36 -69.87 38.97
CA PRO A 333 -30.11 -70.94 38.35
C PRO A 333 -30.25 -72.11 39.34
N PRO A 334 -31.41 -72.77 39.42
CA PRO A 334 -31.59 -73.93 40.29
C PRO A 334 -30.56 -75.02 39.92
N PRO A 335 -30.07 -75.81 40.88
CA PRO A 335 -29.14 -76.90 40.58
C PRO A 335 -29.79 -77.85 39.57
N THR A 336 -29.05 -78.17 38.51
CA THR A 336 -29.47 -79.14 37.51
C THR A 336 -29.59 -80.51 38.20
N THR A 337 -30.81 -80.96 38.51
CA THR A 337 -31.06 -82.35 38.90
C THR A 337 -30.76 -83.25 37.70
N ILE A 338 -29.54 -83.80 37.65
CA ILE A 338 -29.25 -84.97 36.83
C ILE A 338 -30.12 -86.11 37.36
N SER A 339 -31.14 -86.49 36.59
CA SER A 339 -31.84 -87.76 36.82
C SER A 339 -30.84 -88.88 36.54
N GLU A 340 -30.43 -89.55 37.61
CA GLU A 340 -29.54 -90.71 37.58
C GLU A 340 -30.27 -91.87 36.88
N THR A 341 -30.00 -92.08 35.59
CA THR A 341 -30.46 -93.27 34.87
C THR A 341 -29.68 -94.48 35.40
N THR A 342 -30.35 -95.29 36.20
CA THR A 342 -29.88 -96.57 36.74
C THR A 342 -29.38 -97.52 35.65
N VAL A 343 -28.13 -97.96 35.79
CA VAL A 343 -27.48 -99.02 35.01
C VAL A 343 -28.00 -100.39 35.50
N PRO A 344 -28.49 -101.31 34.65
CA PRO A 344 -28.83 -102.67 35.07
C PRO A 344 -27.56 -103.53 35.33
N PRO A 345 -27.61 -104.52 36.24
CA PRO A 345 -26.41 -105.17 36.77
C PRO A 345 -25.77 -106.23 35.84
N THR A 346 -24.44 -106.26 35.90
CA THR A 346 -23.50 -107.28 35.41
C THR A 346 -23.84 -108.69 35.90
N THR A 347 -23.76 -109.71 35.03
CA THR A 347 -23.65 -111.13 35.44
C THR A 347 -22.60 -111.88 34.60
N ALA A 348 -21.51 -112.20 35.28
CA ALA A 348 -20.58 -113.33 35.23
C ALA A 348 -20.21 -114.06 33.91
N ALA A 349 -18.88 -114.13 33.68
CA ALA A 349 -18.12 -115.14 32.91
C ALA A 349 -18.08 -116.51 33.66
N PRO A 350 -17.29 -117.55 33.28
CA PRO A 350 -16.48 -117.92 32.07
C PRO A 350 -16.87 -119.38 31.58
N PRO A 351 -16.13 -120.20 30.76
CA PRO A 351 -14.70 -120.18 30.40
C PRO A 351 -14.25 -120.56 28.97
N GLU A 352 -12.98 -120.21 28.71
CA GLU A 352 -11.88 -120.97 28.07
C GLU A 352 -12.20 -122.08 27.05
N ALA A 353 -11.71 -121.94 25.80
CA ALA A 353 -10.58 -122.73 25.26
C ALA A 353 -10.54 -122.78 23.72
N ALA A 354 -9.30 -122.73 23.22
CA ALA A 354 -8.76 -123.35 22.00
C ALA A 354 -9.02 -122.70 20.61
N ALA A 355 -7.89 -122.32 20.01
CA ALA A 355 -7.66 -122.05 18.60
C ALA A 355 -7.91 -123.30 17.71
N PRO A 356 -7.87 -123.19 16.38
CA PRO A 356 -6.58 -123.17 15.67
C PRO A 356 -6.51 -122.19 14.49
N GLY A 357 -5.29 -121.84 14.09
CA GLY A 357 -5.01 -121.14 12.83
C GLY A 357 -4.94 -122.08 11.62
N VAL A 358 -4.71 -121.51 10.43
CA VAL A 358 -3.75 -121.90 9.37
C VAL A 358 -3.89 -120.84 8.26
N GLY A 359 -2.75 -120.38 7.70
CA GLY A 359 -2.62 -119.40 6.60
C GLY A 359 -3.00 -119.96 5.23
N PRO A 360 -2.21 -119.76 4.15
CA PRO A 360 -0.96 -118.99 3.99
C PRO A 360 -1.14 -117.51 3.63
#